data_AF-A0A957P0K0-F1
#
_entry.id   AF-A0A957P0K0-F1
#
_cell.length_a   1.000
_cell.length_b   1.000
_cell.length_c   1.000
_cell.angle_alpha   90.00
_cell.angle_beta   90.00
_cell.angle_gamma   90.00
#
_symmetry.space_group_name_H-M   'P 1'
#
loop_
_entity.id
_entity.type
_entity.pdbx_description
1 polymer ?
#
loop_
_entity_poly.entity_id
_entity_poly.type
_entity_poly.pdbx_seq_one_letter_code
_entity_poly.pdbx_strand_id
1 'polypeptide(L)'
;GRGNNPTWDDEELWLWTLGKTLVSPNVVQDTSRLLSDWRAVVPKISCPTLLVTADPAKGGIVTPETAAELTDKHPNIQVAYIDGAGHNVRRDQFTAYMAAVRPFLLAE
;
A
#
# COMPACT_ATOMS: atom_id res chain seq x y z
N GLY A 1 11.73 5.02 11.83
CA GLY A 1 11.87 4.53 13.22
C GLY A 1 10.72 5.09 14.04
N ARG A 2 10.76 4.95 15.37
CA ARG A 2 9.68 5.40 16.28
C ARG A 2 9.14 6.80 15.97
N GLY A 3 10.00 7.77 15.64
CA GLY A 3 9.58 9.14 15.32
C GLY A 3 8.66 9.27 14.10
N ASN A 4 8.81 8.42 13.08
CA ASN A 4 7.95 8.44 11.89
C ASN A 4 6.73 7.53 12.03
N ASN A 5 6.82 6.55 12.93
CA ASN A 5 5.81 5.53 13.15
C ASN A 5 5.51 5.47 14.66
N PRO A 6 4.87 6.50 15.26
CA PRO A 6 4.73 6.61 16.71
C PRO A 6 3.71 5.63 17.31
N THR A 7 2.88 5.00 16.48
CA THR A 7 1.79 4.10 16.91
C THR A 7 2.10 2.61 16.78
N TRP A 8 3.18 2.23 16.09
CA TRP A 8 3.58 0.82 15.94
C TRP A 8 3.95 0.15 17.26
N ASP A 9 3.75 -1.16 17.35
CA ASP A 9 4.28 -1.95 18.46
C ASP A 9 5.82 -1.99 18.43
N ASP A 10 6.43 -2.12 19.61
CA ASP A 10 7.89 -2.16 19.73
C ASP A 10 8.49 -3.39 19.03
N GLU A 11 7.75 -4.51 19.01
CA GLU A 11 8.12 -5.70 18.25
C GLU A 11 8.16 -5.41 16.73
N GLU A 12 7.17 -4.70 16.19
CA GLU A 12 7.15 -4.33 14.78
C GLU A 12 8.31 -3.39 14.44
N LEU A 13 8.63 -2.43 15.33
CA LEU A 13 9.80 -1.56 15.15
C LEU A 13 11.11 -2.33 15.18
N TRP A 14 11.24 -3.31 16.07
CA TRP A 14 12.39 -4.19 16.15
C TRP A 14 12.55 -5.00 14.86
N LEU A 15 11.52 -5.72 14.44
CA LEU A 15 11.52 -6.54 13.23
C LEU A 15 11.79 -5.70 11.98
N TRP A 16 11.21 -4.50 11.90
CA TRP A 16 11.47 -3.57 10.80
C TRP A 16 12.92 -3.09 10.77
N THR A 17 13.54 -2.88 11.93
CA THR A 17 14.93 -2.46 12.04
C THR A 17 15.87 -3.61 11.65
N LEU A 18 15.61 -4.81 12.16
CA LEU A 18 16.37 -6.01 11.80
C LEU A 18 16.27 -6.32 10.30
N GLY A 19 15.07 -6.23 9.70
CA GLY A 19 14.88 -6.47 8.27
C GLY A 19 15.75 -5.58 7.39
N LYS A 20 16.05 -4.34 7.82
CA LYS A 20 16.95 -3.44 7.08
C LYS A 20 18.41 -3.89 7.09
N THR A 21 18.87 -4.58 8.13
CA THR A 21 20.25 -5.11 8.16
C THR A 21 20.39 -6.37 7.32
N LEU A 22 19.28 -7.00 6.97
CA LEU A 22 19.22 -8.23 6.18
C LEU A 22 18.96 -7.98 4.68
N VAL A 23 18.84 -6.71 4.26
CA VAL A 23 18.61 -6.39 2.85
C VAL A 23 19.84 -6.74 2.01
N SER A 24 19.64 -7.53 0.95
CA SER A 24 20.71 -7.80 -0.01
C SER A 24 21.00 -6.53 -0.83
N PRO A 25 22.28 -6.14 -1.01
CA PRO A 25 22.64 -5.04 -1.90
C PRO A 25 22.15 -5.24 -3.34
N ASN A 26 21.88 -6.49 -3.77
CA ASN A 26 21.38 -6.78 -5.11
C ASN A 26 19.98 -6.21 -5.38
N VAL A 27 19.24 -5.76 -4.35
CA VAL A 27 17.95 -5.08 -4.51
C VAL A 27 18.02 -3.86 -5.44
N VAL A 28 19.21 -3.24 -5.58
CA VAL A 28 19.41 -2.10 -6.49
C VAL A 28 19.26 -2.46 -7.96
N GLN A 29 19.43 -3.74 -8.32
CA GLN A 29 19.29 -4.21 -9.70
C GLN A 29 17.83 -4.16 -10.19
N ASP A 30 16.87 -4.21 -9.27
CA ASP A 30 15.43 -4.13 -9.57
C ASP A 30 14.88 -2.69 -9.64
N THR A 31 15.73 -1.68 -9.45
CA THR A 31 15.31 -0.26 -9.41
C THR A 31 14.66 0.21 -10.71
N SER A 32 15.04 -0.35 -11.86
CA SER A 32 14.42 -0.04 -13.15
C SER A 32 12.94 -0.43 -13.22
N ARG A 33 12.54 -1.52 -12.53
CA ARG A 33 11.13 -1.93 -12.41
C ARG A 33 10.32 -0.94 -11.58
N LEU A 34 10.93 -0.36 -10.53
CA LEU A 34 10.28 0.63 -9.66
C LEU A 34 9.97 1.95 -10.37
N LEU A 35 10.63 2.23 -11.49
CA LEU A 35 10.43 3.43 -12.30
C LEU A 35 9.41 3.26 -13.43
N SER A 36 8.77 2.08 -13.52
CA SER A 36 7.78 1.81 -14.57
C SER A 36 6.53 2.67 -14.37
N ASP A 37 6.05 3.28 -15.45
CA ASP A 37 4.79 4.04 -15.41
C ASP A 37 3.61 3.09 -15.20
N TRP A 38 2.99 3.20 -14.03
CA TRP A 38 1.85 2.38 -13.66
C TRP A 38 0.68 2.57 -14.63
N ARG A 39 0.53 3.74 -15.27
CA ARG A 39 -0.55 4.01 -16.23
C ARG A 39 -0.49 3.11 -17.45
N ALA A 40 0.70 2.63 -17.82
CA ALA A 40 0.87 1.67 -18.91
C ALA A 40 0.60 0.21 -18.49
N VAL A 41 0.53 -0.07 -17.18
CA VAL A 41 0.37 -1.42 -16.62
C VAL A 41 -1.07 -1.68 -16.21
N VAL A 42 -1.73 -0.72 -15.56
CA VAL A 42 -3.09 -0.89 -15.02
C VAL A 42 -4.11 -1.35 -16.07
N PRO A 43 -4.08 -0.88 -17.33
CA PRO A 43 -5.00 -1.39 -18.37
C PRO A 43 -4.88 -2.87 -18.71
N LYS A 44 -3.81 -3.52 -18.28
CA LYS A 44 -3.57 -4.96 -18.51
C LYS A 44 -4.11 -5.82 -17.36
N ILE A 45 -4.60 -5.23 -16.28
CA ILE A 45 -5.18 -5.94 -15.14
C ILE A 45 -6.59 -6.42 -15.51
N SER A 46 -6.79 -7.73 -15.55
CA SER A 46 -8.07 -8.35 -15.91
C SER A 46 -8.85 -8.91 -14.74
N CYS A 47 -8.21 -9.12 -13.59
CA CYS A 47 -8.86 -9.66 -12.39
C CYS A 47 -9.48 -8.54 -11.52
N PRO A 48 -10.47 -8.88 -10.67
CA PRO A 48 -10.91 -7.99 -9.60
C PRO A 48 -9.71 -7.49 -8.79
N THR A 49 -9.68 -6.19 -8.49
CA THR A 49 -8.54 -5.57 -7.79
C THR A 49 -9.04 -4.63 -6.70
N LEU A 50 -8.41 -4.69 -5.52
CA LEU A 50 -8.63 -3.74 -4.43
C LEU A 50 -7.42 -2.82 -4.29
N LEU A 51 -7.64 -1.52 -4.50
CA LEU A 51 -6.69 -0.46 -4.21
C LEU A 51 -6.89 0.03 -2.78
N VAL A 52 -5.97 -0.31 -1.89
CA VAL A 52 -5.96 0.23 -0.52
C VAL A 52 -5.17 1.53 -0.49
N THR A 53 -5.78 2.59 0.01
CA THR A 53 -5.20 3.93 0.10
C THR A 53 -5.24 4.44 1.55
N ALA A 54 -4.49 5.50 1.82
CA ALA A 54 -4.31 6.07 3.15
C ALA A 54 -4.08 7.58 3.05
N ASP A 55 -4.00 8.27 4.19
CA ASP A 55 -3.92 9.72 4.27
C ASP A 55 -2.60 10.24 3.65
N PRO A 56 -2.65 11.05 2.57
CA PRO A 56 -1.46 11.63 1.97
C PRO A 56 -0.67 12.53 2.92
N ALA A 57 -1.34 13.22 3.86
CA ALA A 57 -0.67 14.04 4.87
C ALA A 57 0.14 13.21 5.87
N LYS A 58 -0.12 11.90 5.96
CA LYS A 58 0.62 10.93 6.78
C LYS A 58 1.55 10.04 5.95
N GLY A 59 1.76 10.37 4.68
CA GLY A 59 2.65 9.63 3.78
C GLY A 59 1.96 8.58 2.91
N GLY A 60 0.63 8.57 2.82
CA GLY A 60 -0.07 7.87 1.74
C GLY A 60 0.41 8.38 0.38
N ILE A 61 0.77 7.47 -0.53
CA ILE A 61 1.34 7.85 -1.84
C ILE A 61 0.24 8.06 -2.89
N VAL A 62 -0.87 7.35 -2.75
CA VAL A 62 -1.99 7.44 -3.70
C VAL A 62 -2.93 8.55 -3.24
N THR A 63 -3.02 9.62 -4.03
CA THR A 63 -3.93 10.74 -3.77
C THR A 63 -5.36 10.41 -4.20
N PRO A 64 -6.39 11.14 -3.73
CA PRO A 64 -7.76 10.98 -4.21
C PRO A 64 -7.88 11.14 -5.74
N GLU A 65 -7.12 12.06 -6.34
CA GLU A 65 -7.10 12.29 -7.78
C GLU A 65 -6.50 11.10 -8.52
N THR A 66 -5.42 10.51 -7.98
CA THR A 66 -4.80 9.31 -8.55
C THR A 66 -5.74 8.10 -8.46
N ALA A 67 -6.44 7.94 -7.32
CA ALA A 67 -7.42 6.89 -7.16
C ALA A 67 -8.61 7.05 -8.12
N ALA A 68 -9.09 8.27 -8.33
CA ALA A 68 -10.15 8.58 -9.29
C ALA A 68 -9.72 8.31 -10.74
N GLU A 69 -8.49 8.68 -11.11
CA GLU A 69 -7.93 8.36 -12.44
C GLU A 69 -7.92 6.85 -12.69
N LEU A 70 -7.59 6.07 -11.66
CA LEU A 70 -7.57 4.61 -11.69
C LEU A 70 -8.98 4.01 -11.88
N THR A 71 -9.96 4.45 -11.10
CA THR A 71 -11.31 3.87 -11.14
C THR A 71 -12.13 4.30 -12.35
N ASP A 72 -11.90 5.50 -12.89
CA ASP A 72 -12.54 5.98 -14.13
C ASP A 72 -12.24 5.06 -15.33
N LYS A 73 -11.01 4.53 -15.38
CA LYS A 73 -10.53 3.72 -16.51
C LYS A 73 -10.66 2.21 -16.28
N HIS A 74 -10.90 1.77 -15.05
CA HIS A 74 -10.87 0.36 -14.66
C HIS A 74 -12.01 0.00 -13.71
N PRO A 75 -13.19 -0.38 -14.23
CA PRO A 75 -14.37 -0.65 -13.40
C PRO A 75 -14.19 -1.86 -12.47
N ASN A 76 -13.17 -2.71 -12.70
CA ASN A 76 -12.85 -3.86 -11.84
C ASN A 76 -12.02 -3.47 -10.60
N ILE A 77 -11.63 -2.20 -10.47
CA ILE A 77 -10.86 -1.69 -9.34
C ILE A 77 -11.82 -1.09 -8.30
N GLN A 78 -11.78 -1.63 -7.09
CA GLN A 78 -12.44 -1.08 -5.92
C GLN A 78 -11.41 -0.31 -5.09
N VAL A 79 -11.84 0.77 -4.43
CA VAL A 79 -10.95 1.59 -3.58
C VAL A 79 -11.40 1.49 -2.13
N ALA A 80 -10.45 1.17 -1.25
CA ALA A 80 -10.62 1.25 0.20
C ALA A 80 -9.67 2.32 0.76
N TYR A 81 -10.23 3.46 1.19
CA TYR A 81 -9.48 4.46 1.94
C TYR A 81 -9.49 4.13 3.42
N ILE A 82 -8.32 4.08 4.04
CA ILE A 82 -8.16 3.78 5.46
C ILE A 82 -7.68 5.03 6.19
N ASP A 83 -8.60 5.63 6.93
CA ASP A 83 -8.32 6.85 7.66
C ASP A 83 -7.30 6.63 8.78
N GLY A 84 -6.52 7.68 9.05
CA GLY A 84 -5.52 7.67 10.10
C GLY A 84 -4.25 6.87 9.81
N ALA A 85 -4.19 6.11 8.73
CA ALA A 85 -3.00 5.41 8.26
C ALA A 85 -2.09 6.30 7.42
N GLY A 86 -0.79 6.00 7.43
CA GLY A 86 0.21 6.55 6.52
C GLY A 86 0.62 5.53 5.46
N HIS A 87 1.89 5.54 5.05
CA HIS A 87 2.39 4.66 3.99
C HIS A 87 2.28 3.15 4.33
N ASN A 88 2.31 2.78 5.61
CA ASN A 88 2.31 1.39 6.07
C ASN A 88 0.93 0.98 6.60
N VAL A 89 -0.08 1.08 5.76
CA VAL A 89 -1.51 0.98 6.13
C VAL A 89 -1.83 -0.18 7.08
N ARG A 90 -1.41 -1.41 6.76
CA ARG A 90 -1.66 -2.61 7.59
C ARG A 90 -1.00 -2.60 8.97
N ARG A 91 0.04 -1.78 9.18
CA ARG A 91 0.73 -1.62 10.48
C ARG A 91 0.14 -0.47 11.28
N ASP A 92 -0.24 0.60 10.59
CA ASP A 92 -0.86 1.75 11.22
C ASP A 92 -2.29 1.45 11.67
N GLN A 93 -3.04 0.69 10.85
CA GLN A 93 -4.47 0.43 11.03
C GLN A 93 -4.82 -1.02 10.67
N PHE A 94 -4.27 -1.98 11.43
CA PHE A 94 -4.44 -3.41 11.16
C PHE A 94 -5.90 -3.85 11.06
N THR A 95 -6.74 -3.48 12.04
CA THR A 95 -8.14 -3.87 12.08
C THR A 95 -8.92 -3.36 10.87
N ALA A 96 -8.76 -2.08 10.52
CA ALA A 96 -9.43 -1.49 9.35
C ALA A 96 -8.91 -2.09 8.03
N TYR A 97 -7.60 -2.35 7.95
CA TYR A 97 -7.00 -3.03 6.80
C TYR A 97 -7.59 -4.43 6.58
N MET A 98 -7.67 -5.24 7.64
CA MET A 98 -8.24 -6.58 7.55
C MET A 98 -9.74 -6.56 7.23
N ALA A 99 -10.48 -5.57 7.74
CA ALA A 99 -11.89 -5.37 7.41
C ALA A 99 -12.11 -5.03 5.93
N ALA A 100 -11.17 -4.33 5.29
CA ALA A 100 -11.24 -4.02 3.85
C ALA A 100 -10.80 -5.20 2.97
N VAL A 101 -9.68 -5.84 3.32
CA VAL A 101 -9.04 -6.86 2.46
C VAL A 101 -9.74 -8.21 2.53
N ARG A 102 -10.16 -8.65 3.71
CA ARG A 102 -10.70 -10.01 3.89
C ARG A 102 -11.99 -10.24 3.10
N PRO A 103 -13.00 -9.35 3.10
CA PRO A 103 -14.21 -9.55 2.31
C PRO A 103 -13.91 -9.58 0.81
N PHE A 104 -13.01 -8.71 0.35
CA PHE A 104 -12.61 -8.67 -1.06
C PHE A 104 -12.00 -9.99 -1.53
N LEU A 105 -11.12 -10.60 -0.73
CA LEU A 105 -10.48 -11.88 -1.08
C LEU A 105 -11.41 -13.10 -0.95
N LEU A 106 -12.50 -12.98 -0.20
CA LEU A 106 -13.48 -14.05 0.00
C LEU A 106 -14.72 -13.92 -0.90
N ALA A 107 -14.80 -12.85 -1.70
CA ALA A 107 -15.85 -12.69 -2.69
C ALA A 107 -15.63 -13.71 -3.83
N GLU A 108 -16.68 -14.50 -4.13
CA GLU A 108 -16.72 -15.45 -5.25
C GLU A 108 -16.86 -14.76 -6.61
#